data_AF-A0A4D4MIU3-F1
#
_entry.id   AF-A0A4D4MIU3-F1
#
_cell.length_a   1.000
_cell.length_b   1.000
_cell.length_c   1.000
_cell.angle_alpha   90.00
_cell.angle_beta   90.00
_cell.angle_gamma   90.00
#
_symmetry.space_group_name_H-M   'P 1'
#
loop_
_entity.id
_entity.type
_entity.pdbx_description
1 polymer ?
#
loop_
_entity_poly.entity_id
_entity_poly.type
_entity_poly.pdbx_seq_one_letter_code
_entity_poly.pdbx_strand_id
1 'polypeptide(L)'
;MVVRERDVPVPPAVANACAILGLDPLYVANEGKLVAFVPREHADAVLGAMRAHPLGADARIIGEAVEAHPGMVVARTGLGGTRVVDLPIGEQLPRIC
;
A
#
# COMPACT_ATOMS: atom_id res chain seq x y z
N MET A 1 0.01 -11.76 4.80
CA MET A 1 0.84 -10.54 4.88
C MET A 1 0.22 -9.57 5.87
N VAL A 2 1.03 -8.80 6.61
CA VAL A 2 0.56 -7.68 7.43
C VAL A 2 1.08 -6.36 6.84
N VAL A 3 0.19 -5.40 6.63
CA VAL A 3 0.48 -4.03 6.16
C VAL A 3 0.25 -3.06 7.32
N ARG A 4 1.06 -2.02 7.42
CA ARG A 4 0.85 -0.87 8.31
C ARG A 4 0.29 0.26 7.46
N GLU A 5 -0.99 0.62 7.64
CA GLU A 5 -1.65 1.61 6.77
C GLU A 5 -0.96 2.97 6.79
N ARG A 6 -0.47 3.38 7.96
CA ARG A 6 0.25 4.66 8.13
C ARG A 6 1.55 4.73 7.35
N ASP A 7 2.13 3.60 6.98
CA ASP A 7 3.39 3.55 6.23
C ASP A 7 3.14 3.62 4.72
N VAL A 8 1.89 3.41 4.26
CA VAL A 8 1.52 3.52 2.85
C VAL A 8 1.55 5.00 2.46
N PRO A 9 2.41 5.42 1.51
CA PRO A 9 2.53 6.82 1.14
C PRO A 9 1.31 7.24 0.30
N VAL A 10 0.39 7.98 0.93
CA VAL A 10 -0.76 8.59 0.26
C VAL A 10 -0.62 10.11 0.37
N PRO A 11 -0.50 10.86 -0.74
CA PRO A 11 -0.45 12.31 -0.70
C PRO A 11 -1.67 12.90 0.01
N PRO A 12 -1.54 13.96 0.83
CA PRO A 12 -2.68 14.53 1.57
C PRO A 12 -3.87 14.90 0.67
N ALA A 13 -3.62 15.45 -0.52
CA ALA A 13 -4.68 15.77 -1.48
C ALA A 13 -5.46 14.52 -1.94
N VAL A 14 -4.77 13.40 -2.15
CA VAL A 14 -5.39 12.12 -2.55
C VAL A 14 -6.18 11.53 -1.38
N ALA A 15 -5.62 11.54 -0.17
CA ALA A 15 -6.31 11.05 1.03
C ALA A 15 -7.61 11.83 1.28
N ASN A 16 -7.55 13.16 1.16
CA ASN A 16 -8.72 14.04 1.32
C ASN A 16 -9.77 13.79 0.23
N ALA A 17 -9.35 13.65 -1.04
CA ALA A 17 -10.26 13.35 -2.13
C ALA A 17 -10.95 11.98 -1.92
N CYS A 18 -10.21 10.95 -1.53
CA CYS A 18 -10.75 9.63 -1.22
C CYS A 18 -11.78 9.70 -0.08
N ALA A 19 -11.48 10.44 0.99
CA ALA A 19 -12.39 10.62 2.12
C ALA A 19 -13.71 11.28 1.71
N ILE A 20 -13.67 12.31 0.86
CA ILE A 20 -14.87 13.01 0.35
C ILE A 20 -15.70 12.10 -0.56
N LEU A 21 -15.03 11.30 -1.40
CA LEU A 21 -15.67 10.44 -2.39
C LEU A 21 -16.11 9.08 -1.84
N GLY A 22 -15.78 8.76 -0.58
CA GLY A 22 -16.04 7.45 0.00
C GLY A 22 -15.19 6.33 -0.60
N LEU A 23 -14.02 6.67 -1.16
CA LEU A 23 -13.07 5.74 -1.74
C LEU A 23 -11.99 5.37 -0.73
N ASP A 24 -11.40 4.20 -0.89
CA ASP A 24 -10.23 3.78 -0.12
C ASP A 24 -9.01 3.80 -1.06
N PRO A 25 -7.94 4.56 -0.73
CA PRO A 25 -6.78 4.71 -1.60
C PRO A 25 -6.05 3.39 -1.89
N LEU A 26 -6.23 2.34 -1.07
CA LEU A 26 -5.66 1.02 -1.34
C LEU A 26 -6.32 0.31 -2.53
N TYR A 27 -7.48 0.80 -2.99
CA TYR A 27 -8.27 0.22 -4.07
C TYR A 27 -8.33 1.07 -5.33
N VAL A 28 -7.65 2.23 -5.35
CA VAL A 28 -7.60 3.11 -6.52
C VAL A 28 -6.41 2.71 -7.40
N ALA A 29 -6.64 2.64 -8.71
CA ALA A 29 -5.60 2.27 -9.67
C ALA A 29 -4.40 3.25 -9.63
N ASN A 30 -3.21 2.69 -9.85
CA ASN A 30 -1.95 3.44 -9.94
C ASN A 30 -1.26 3.10 -11.28
N GLU A 31 -0.87 4.11 -12.06
CA GLU A 31 -0.23 3.93 -13.39
C GLU A 31 1.29 4.21 -13.41
N GLY A 32 1.93 4.24 -12.24
CA GLY A 32 3.35 4.57 -12.11
C GLY A 32 3.97 4.10 -10.81
N LYS A 33 3.43 3.03 -10.23
CA LYS A 33 3.87 2.46 -8.96
C LYS A 33 4.16 0.99 -9.12
N LEU A 34 4.99 0.47 -8.22
CA LEU A 34 5.30 -0.95 -8.12
C LEU A 34 5.13 -1.40 -6.68
N VAL A 35 4.77 -2.67 -6.49
CA VAL A 35 4.84 -3.37 -5.21
C VAL A 35 5.92 -4.43 -5.33
N ALA A 36 6.86 -4.46 -4.37
CA ALA A 36 7.96 -5.41 -4.37
C ALA A 36 7.96 -6.24 -3.08
N PHE A 37 8.13 -7.55 -3.23
CA PHE A 37 8.42 -8.47 -2.14
C PHE A 37 9.91 -8.81 -2.19
N VAL A 38 10.61 -8.61 -1.08
CA VAL A 38 12.06 -8.79 -0.98
C VAL A 38 12.41 -9.59 0.28
N PRO A 39 13.49 -10.40 0.26
CA PRO A 39 14.04 -10.99 1.48
C PRO A 39 14.35 -9.91 2.52
N ARG A 40 14.10 -10.20 3.80
CA ARG A 40 14.17 -9.22 4.89
C ARG A 40 15.57 -8.59 4.98
N GLU A 41 16.60 -9.40 4.80
CA GLU A 41 18.02 -9.01 4.81
C GLU A 41 18.41 -8.04 3.69
N HIS A 42 17.59 -7.91 2.65
CA HIS A 42 17.84 -7.03 1.51
C HIS A 42 16.91 -5.80 1.48
N ALA A 43 15.96 -5.70 2.42
CA ALA A 43 14.92 -4.68 2.40
C ALA A 43 15.48 -3.24 2.36
N ASP A 44 16.45 -2.93 3.22
CA ASP A 44 17.04 -1.59 3.30
C ASP A 44 17.87 -1.25 2.04
N ALA A 45 18.59 -2.22 1.49
CA ALA A 45 19.39 -2.03 0.27
C ALA A 45 18.50 -1.74 -0.93
N VAL A 46 17.41 -2.52 -1.11
CA VAL A 46 16.44 -2.30 -2.19
C VAL A 46 15.71 -0.98 -2.00
N LEU A 47 15.29 -0.65 -0.77
CA LEU A 47 14.64 0.62 -0.46
C LEU A 47 15.56 1.80 -0.78
N GLY A 48 16.86 1.69 -0.45
CA GLY A 48 17.86 2.69 -0.79
C GLY A 48 17.98 2.89 -2.31
N ALA A 49 18.05 1.80 -3.07
CA ALA A 49 18.10 1.86 -4.54
C ALA A 49 16.84 2.50 -5.14
N MET A 50 15.65 2.17 -4.63
CA MET A 50 14.39 2.78 -5.07
C MET A 50 14.37 4.28 -4.82
N ARG A 51 14.78 4.72 -3.62
CA ARG A 51 14.78 6.14 -3.24
C ARG A 51 15.84 6.97 -3.97
N ALA A 52 16.90 6.34 -4.47
CA ALA A 52 17.90 7.00 -5.30
C ALA A 52 17.34 7.37 -6.70
N HIS A 53 16.26 6.73 -7.13
CA HIS A 53 15.59 7.06 -8.38
C HIS A 53 14.53 8.17 -8.15
N PRO A 54 14.45 9.21 -9.00
CA PRO A 54 13.50 10.32 -8.81
C PRO A 54 12.03 9.87 -8.65
N LEU A 55 11.61 8.87 -9.43
CA LEU A 55 10.24 8.33 -9.35
C LEU A 55 9.99 7.42 -8.12
N GLY A 56 11.03 7.05 -7.38
CA GLY A 56 10.96 6.18 -6.21
C GLY A 56 11.31 6.89 -4.90
N ALA A 57 11.48 8.22 -4.90
CA ALA A 57 11.88 9.00 -3.74
C ALA A 57 10.98 8.76 -2.50
N ASP A 58 9.70 8.50 -2.73
CA ASP A 58 8.71 8.23 -1.68
C ASP A 58 8.51 6.74 -1.37
N ALA A 59 9.37 5.84 -1.87
CA ALA A 59 9.27 4.42 -1.59
C ALA A 59 9.32 4.15 -0.07
N ARG A 60 8.53 3.19 0.40
CA ARG A 60 8.40 2.80 1.82
C ARG A 60 8.30 1.29 1.93
N ILE A 61 8.85 0.74 3.01
CA ILE A 61 8.48 -0.61 3.48
C ILE A 61 7.15 -0.47 4.21
N ILE A 62 6.09 -1.04 3.64
CA ILE A 62 4.72 -0.88 4.17
C ILE A 62 4.24 -2.08 4.99
N GLY A 63 5.01 -3.16 5.06
CA GLY A 63 4.54 -4.41 5.66
C GLY A 63 5.52 -5.55 5.50
N GLU A 64 5.05 -6.75 5.82
CA GLU A 64 5.82 -7.99 5.75
C GLU A 64 4.94 -9.21 5.52
N ALA A 65 5.49 -10.20 4.80
CA ALA A 65 4.88 -11.52 4.72
C ALA A 65 4.98 -12.22 6.09
N VAL A 66 3.90 -12.87 6.51
CA VAL A 66 3.81 -13.59 7.80
C VAL A 66 3.07 -14.91 7.57
N GLU A 67 3.37 -15.90 8.40
CA GLU A 67 2.71 -17.22 8.34
C GLU A 67 1.28 -17.19 8.90
N ALA A 68 0.98 -16.30 9.85
CA ALA A 68 -0.29 -16.27 10.58
C ALA A 68 -1.54 -15.99 9.72
N HIS A 69 -1.36 -15.50 8.49
CA HIS A 69 -2.45 -15.07 7.60
C HIS A 69 -2.23 -15.59 6.18
N PRO A 70 -2.32 -16.92 5.95
CA PRO A 70 -2.14 -17.50 4.62
C PRO A 70 -3.26 -17.02 3.69
N GLY A 71 -2.90 -16.62 2.46
CA GLY A 71 -3.85 -16.13 1.45
C GLY A 71 -4.52 -14.78 1.75
N MET A 72 -4.12 -14.08 2.83
CA MET A 72 -4.76 -12.83 3.25
C MET A 72 -3.78 -11.67 3.41
N VAL A 73 -4.28 -10.47 3.19
CA VAL A 73 -3.61 -9.21 3.53
C VAL A 73 -4.37 -8.57 4.70
N VAL A 74 -3.69 -8.39 5.83
CA VAL A 74 -4.25 -7.75 7.03
C VAL A 74 -3.60 -6.39 7.22
N ALA A 75 -4.39 -5.33 7.20
CA ALA A 75 -3.94 -3.96 7.46
C ALA A 75 -4.11 -3.60 8.94
N ARG A 76 -3.02 -3.18 9.58
CA ARG A 76 -3.03 -2.52 10.89
C ARG A 76 -3.38 -1.05 10.69
N THR A 77 -4.51 -0.65 11.26
CA THR A 77 -5.01 0.71 11.13
C THR A 77 -4.26 1.66 12.05
N GLY A 78 -4.35 2.96 11.77
CA GLY A 78 -3.77 3.98 12.65
C GLY A 78 -4.33 3.97 14.08
N LEU A 79 -5.52 3.41 14.29
CA LEU A 79 -6.17 3.32 15.59
C LEU A 79 -5.77 2.07 16.39
N GLY A 80 -4.84 1.26 15.86
CA GLY A 80 -4.36 0.03 16.50
C GLY A 80 -5.23 -1.20 16.26
N GLY A 81 -6.31 -1.07 15.51
CA GLY A 81 -7.13 -2.19 15.04
C GLY A 81 -6.54 -2.87 13.81
N THR A 82 -7.21 -3.93 13.36
CA THR A 82 -6.87 -4.63 12.11
C THR A 82 -8.10 -4.78 11.23
N ARG A 83 -7.90 -4.67 9.91
CA ARG A 83 -8.91 -5.03 8.92
C ARG A 83 -8.30 -5.89 7.81
N VAL A 84 -9.14 -6.65 7.12
CA VAL A 84 -8.71 -7.38 5.92
C VAL A 84 -8.75 -6.41 4.73
N VAL A 85 -7.66 -6.40 3.95
CA VAL A 85 -7.63 -5.78 2.62
C VAL A 85 -7.98 -6.90 1.64
N ASP A 86 -9.28 -7.04 1.39
CA ASP A 86 -9.82 -8.08 0.51
C ASP A 86 -9.69 -7.66 -0.96
N LEU A 87 -9.97 -8.56 -1.90
CA LEU A 87 -10.11 -8.22 -3.30
C LEU A 87 -11.33 -7.30 -3.51
N PRO A 88 -11.21 -6.23 -4.31
CA PRO A 88 -12.37 -5.40 -4.63
C PRO A 88 -13.40 -6.22 -5.41
N ILE A 89 -14.67 -6.10 -5.02
CA ILE A 89 -15.82 -6.80 -5.66
C ILE A 89 -16.05 -6.31 -7.10
N GLY A 90 -15.53 -5.12 -7.44
CA GLY A 90 -15.53 -4.54 -8.77
C GLY A 90 -14.69 -3.26 -8.81
N GLU A 91 -14.62 -2.62 -9.97
CA GLU A 91 -13.92 -1.35 -10.14
C GLU A 91 -14.68 -0.20 -9.44
N GLN A 92 -14.02 0.57 -8.57
CA GLN A 92 -14.66 1.67 -7.86
C GLN A 92 -14.93 2.89 -8.75
N LEU A 93 -14.12 3.06 -9.81
CA LEU A 93 -14.15 4.20 -10.70
C LEU A 93 -14.23 3.70 -12.14
N PRO A 94 -15.37 3.84 -12.83
CA PRO A 94 -15.49 3.30 -14.18
C PRO A 94 -14.52 4.00 -15.12
N ARG A 95 -13.89 3.24 -16.01
CA ARG A 95 -12.96 3.74 -17.04
C ARG A 95 -11.68 4.35 -16.45
N ILE A 96 -11.17 3.81 -15.34
CA ILE A 96 -9.97 4.37 -14.70
C ILE A 96 -8.68 4.04 -15.46
N CYS A 97 -8.71 3.08 -16.39
CA CYS A 97 -7.63 2.73 -17.32
C CYS A 97 -8.14 1.82 -18.44
#